data_AF-A0A969Y3F4-F1
#
_entry.id   AF-A0A969Y3F4-F1
#
_cell.length_a   1.000
_cell.length_b   1.000
_cell.length_c   1.000
_cell.angle_alpha   90.00
_cell.angle_beta   90.00
_cell.angle_gamma   90.00
#
_symmetry.space_group_name_H-M   'P 1'
#
loop_
_entity.id
_entity.type
_entity.pdbx_description
1 polymer ?
#
loop_
_entity_poly.entity_id
_entity_poly.type
_entity_poly.pdbx_seq_one_letter_code
_entity_poly.pdbx_strand_id
1 'polypeptide(L)' 'MARLEDLKRGALVRGILPDQAVTVIDVKWYGESVIDLTYKDAAGHLGSQLLYRAQEPTLEIVTEGLPWSFVAD' A
#
# COMPACT_ATOMS: atom_id res chain seq x y z
N MET A 1 12.85 -1.45 3.07
CA MET A 1 11.96 -1.03 4.16
C MET A 1 10.88 -0.18 3.54
N ALA A 2 9.64 -0.67 3.49
CA ALA A 2 8.53 0.11 2.96
C ALA A 2 8.21 1.26 3.92
N ARG A 3 7.98 2.45 3.37
CA ARG A 3 7.45 3.58 4.15
C ARG A 3 5.98 3.77 3.85
N LEU A 4 5.22 4.33 4.80
CA LEU A 4 3.81 4.66 4.55
C LEU A 4 3.62 5.61 3.36
N GLU A 5 4.62 6.47 3.11
CA GLU A 5 4.70 7.41 2.00
C GLU A 5 4.89 6.74 0.61
N ASP A 6 5.39 5.50 0.57
CA ASP A 6 5.49 4.71 -0.67
C ASP A 6 4.24 3.88 -0.95
N LEU A 7 3.32 3.77 0.01
CA LEU A 7 2.02 3.15 -0.19
C LEU A 7 1.14 4.08 -1.03
N LYS A 8 1.24 3.92 -2.35
CA LYS A 8 0.46 4.68 -3.33
C LYS A 8 -0.57 3.79 -4.00
N ARG A 9 -1.65 4.41 -4.50
CA ARG A 9 -2.66 3.70 -5.30
C ARG A 9 -1.99 3.00 -6.48
N GLY A 10 -2.29 1.71 -6.66
CA GLY A 10 -1.69 0.84 -7.67
C GLY A 10 -0.41 0.13 -7.22
N ALA A 11 0.13 0.41 -6.03
CA ALA A 11 1.26 -0.35 -5.49
C ALA A 11 0.84 -1.75 -5.05
N LEU A 12 1.75 -2.71 -5.18
CA LEU A 12 1.53 -4.08 -4.72
C LEU A 12 2.29 -4.26 -3.40
N VAL A 13 1.55 -4.57 -2.34
CA VAL A 13 2.06 -4.58 -0.98
C VAL A 13 1.79 -5.92 -0.35
N ARG A 14 2.81 -6.47 0.31
CA ARG A 14 2.77 -7.72 1.05
C ARG A 14 3.01 -7.43 2.53
N GLY A 15 2.42 -8.26 3.38
CA GLY A 15 2.39 -8.03 4.83
C GLY A 15 1.12 -7.33 5.33
N ILE A 16 0.25 -6.85 4.42
CA ILE A 16 -1.13 -6.46 4.75
C ILE A 16 -1.96 -7.70 5.08
N LEU A 17 -1.89 -8.69 4.20
CA LEU A 17 -2.42 -10.03 4.42
C LEU A 17 -1.26 -11.03 4.56
N PRO A 18 -1.40 -12.05 5.41
CA PRO A 18 -0.35 -13.04 5.64
C PRO A 18 -0.15 -13.99 4.45
N ASP A 19 -1.20 -14.21 3.65
CA ASP A 19 -1.22 -15.24 2.62
C ASP A 19 -0.83 -14.74 1.22
N GLN A 20 -1.07 -13.44 0.94
CA GLN A 20 -0.91 -12.89 -0.40
C GLN A 20 -0.60 -11.39 -0.43
N ALA A 21 -0.07 -10.94 -1.57
CA ALA A 21 0.12 -9.53 -1.84
C ALA A 21 -1.19 -8.90 -2.33
N VAL A 22 -1.43 -7.67 -1.89
CA VAL A 22 -2.65 -6.92 -2.20
C VAL A 22 -2.31 -5.69 -3.01
N THR A 23 -3.22 -5.27 -3.87
CA THR A 23 -3.08 -4.04 -4.65
C THR A 23 -3.71 -2.89 -3.88
N VAL A 24 -2.94 -1.83 -3.63
CA VAL A 24 -3.45 -0.62 -2.98
C VAL A 24 -4.45 0.06 -3.92
N ILE A 25 -5.69 0.24 -3.46
CA ILE A 25 -6.73 0.93 -4.22
C ILE A 25 -6.87 2.38 -3.73
N ASP A 26 -6.85 2.57 -2.42
CA ASP A 26 -6.96 3.88 -1.81
C ASP A 26 -6.10 3.98 -0.54
N VAL A 27 -5.60 5.19 -0.28
CA VAL A 27 -4.86 5.49 0.94
C VAL A 27 -5.39 6.78 1.54
N LYS A 28 -5.87 6.70 2.77
CA LYS A 28 -6.47 7.82 3.49
C LYS A 28 -5.69 8.10 4.76
N TRP A 29 -5.15 9.29 4.88
CA TRP A 29 -4.40 9.68 6.08
C TRP A 29 -5.35 10.06 7.21
N TYR A 30 -5.10 9.49 8.39
CA TYR A 30 -5.73 9.84 9.66
C TYR A 30 -4.69 10.52 10.54
N GLY A 31 -4.63 11.84 10.48
CA GLY A 31 -3.60 12.63 11.19
C GLY A 31 -2.22 12.49 10.54
N GLU A 32 -1.16 12.43 11.36
CA GLU A 32 0.25 12.48 10.91
C GLU A 32 0.96 11.11 10.85
N SER A 33 0.38 10.08 11.47
CA SER A 33 1.07 8.81 11.73
C SER A 33 0.23 7.55 11.45
N VAL A 34 -1.01 7.72 10.99
CA VAL A 34 -1.95 6.63 10.75
C VAL A 34 -2.53 6.79 9.36
N ILE A 35 -2.64 5.69 8.61
CA ILE A 35 -3.31 5.66 7.32
C ILE A 35 -4.34 4.53 7.30
N ASP A 36 -5.48 4.75 6.68
CA ASP A 36 -6.36 3.71 6.18
C ASP A 36 -5.84 3.29 4.81
N LEU A 37 -5.47 2.05 4.66
CA LEU A 37 -5.12 1.49 3.36
C LEU A 37 -6.27 0.61 2.89
N THR A 38 -6.98 1.05 1.86
CA THR A 38 -7.93 0.22 1.13
C THR A 38 -7.18 -0.52 0.04
N TYR A 39 -7.31 -1.84 0.04
CA TYR A 39 -6.65 -2.72 -0.89
C TYR A 39 -7.63 -3.66 -1.57
N LYS A 40 -7.19 -4.21 -2.70
CA LYS A 40 -7.88 -5.25 -3.44
C LYS A 40 -6.99 -6.49 -3.50
N ASP A 41 -7.61 -7.59 -3.17
CA ASP A 41 -7.01 -8.90 -3.20
C ASP A 41 -6.97 -9.49 -4.63
N ALA A 42 -6.15 -10.52 -4.86
CA ALA A 42 -6.09 -11.22 -6.15
C ALA A 42 -7.44 -11.87 -6.52
N ALA A 43 -8.22 -12.28 -5.51
CA ALA A 43 -9.59 -12.77 -5.69
C ALA A 43 -10.60 -11.66 -6.05
N GLY A 44 -10.19 -10.39 -6.00
CA GLY A 44 -11.03 -9.24 -6.31
C GLY A 44 -11.79 -8.65 -5.13
N HIS A 45 -11.60 -9.19 -3.93
CA HIS A 45 -12.18 -8.66 -2.70
C HIS A 45 -11.53 -7.34 -2.30
N LEU A 46 -12.34 -6.37 -1.94
CA LEU A 46 -11.89 -5.11 -1.36
C LEU A 46 -11.88 -5.24 0.15
N GLY A 47 -10.79 -4.80 0.77
CA GLY A 47 -10.63 -4.70 2.21
C GLY A 47 -9.99 -3.37 2.57
N SER A 48 -10.17 -2.93 3.81
CA SER A 48 -9.42 -1.80 4.36
C SER A 48 -8.71 -2.22 5.63
N GLN A 49 -7.52 -1.66 5.84
CA GLN A 49 -6.72 -1.91 7.03
C GLN A 49 -6.09 -0.62 7.50
N LEU A 50 -6.24 -0.32 8.79
CA LEU A 50 -5.51 0.75 9.44
C LEU A 50 -4.04 0.33 9.59
N LEU A 51 -3.14 1.18 9.11
CA LEU A 51 -1.69 1.02 9.25
C LEU A 51 -1.12 2.19 10.05
N TYR A 52 -0.18 1.85 10.91
CA TYR A 52 0.56 2.77 11.75
C TYR A 52 2.03 2.77 11.34
N ARG A 53 2.78 3.86 11.59
CA ARG A 53 4.23 3.89 11.34
C ARG A 53 5.00 2.73 12.00
N ALA A 54 4.55 2.30 13.18
CA ALA A 54 5.17 1.16 13.87
C ALA A 54 5.10 -0.16 13.06
N GLN A 55 4.19 -0.26 12.09
CA GLN A 55 4.01 -1.42 11.23
C GLN A 55 4.75 -1.30 9.88
N GLU A 56 5.36 -0.17 9.57
CA GLU A 56 6.27 -0.01 8.42
C GLU A 56 7.30 -1.13 8.25
N PRO A 57 8.00 -1.61 9.30
CA PRO A 57 8.96 -2.71 9.16
C PRO A 57 8.33 -4.07 8.81
N THR A 58 7.02 -4.23 9.03
CA THR A 58 6.29 -5.46 8.68
C THR A 58 5.75 -5.45 7.25
N LEU A 59 5.78 -4.28 6.60
CA LEU A 59 5.27 -4.09 5.26
C LEU A 59 6.40 -4.24 4.24
N GLU A 60 6.12 -4.99 3.19
CA GLU A 60 7.01 -5.21 2.06
C GLU A 60 6.30 -4.73 0.79
N ILE A 61 6.81 -3.67 0.18
CA ILE A 61 6.32 -3.22 -1.12
C ILE A 61 6.97 -4.10 -2.17
N VAL A 62 6.16 -4.98 -2.77
CA VAL A 62 6.59 -5.94 -3.80
C VAL A 62 6.71 -5.24 -5.15
N THR A 63 5.83 -4.26 -5.39
CA THR A 63 5.89 -3.40 -6.58
C THR A 63 5.59 -1.99 -6.15
N GLU A 64 6.59 -1.13 -6.27
CA GLU A 64 6.42 0.32 -6.21
C GLU A 64 5.42 0.66 -7.33
N GLY A 65 4.20 1.04 -6.97
CA GLY A 65 3.10 1.24 -7.92
C GLY A 65 3.59 2.07 -9.10
N LEU A 66 3.27 1.61 -10.32
CA LEU A 66 3.88 2.12 -11.55
C LEU A 66 4.09 3.63 -11.48
N PRO A 67 5.33 4.11 -11.71
CA PRO A 67 5.57 5.53 -11.83
C PRO A 67 4.88 5.98 -13.11
N TRP A 68 3.72 6.60 -13.01
CA TRP A 68 3.40 7.62 -14.01
C TRP A 68 4.31 8.82 -13.73
N SER A 69 5.56 8.70 -14.17
CA SER A 69 6.45 9.79 -14.56
C SER A 69 7.13 9.28 -15.83
N PHE A 70 6.58 9.60 -17.00
CA PHE A 70 6.94 10.85 -17.67
C PHE A 70 8.41 10.81 -18.08
N VAL A 71 8.67 10.26 -19.26
CA VAL A 71 9.80 10.72 -20.08
C VAL A 71 9.19 11.72 -21.06
N ALA A 72 9.35 13.01 -20.77
CA ALA A 72 9.36 14.01 -21.82
C ALA A 72 10.76 14.02 -22.42
N ASP A 73 10.83 13.83 -23.72
CA ASP A 73 11.90 14.37 -24.57
C ASP A 73 11.32 15.57 -25.32
#